data_AF-X0L4E3-F1
#
_entry.id   AF-X0L4E3-F1
#
_cell.length_a   1.000
_cell.length_b   1.000
_cell.length_c   1.000
_cell.angle_alpha   90.00
_cell.angle_beta   90.00
_cell.angle_gamma   90.00
#
_symmetry.space_group_name_H-M   'P 1'
#
loop_
_entity.id
_entity.type
_entity.pdbx_description
1 polymer ?
#
loop_
_entity_poly.entity_id
_entity_poly.type
_entity_poly.pdbx_seq_one_letter_code
_entity_poly.pdbx_strand_id
1 'polypeptide(L)'
;MTFSIEHEMEDAASASSKVTPFPYGAFCPGGLNTDPGISPNDPTIGYKFNHTMIRVRDPKESLKFYVDLMGMRTVFTMNSGPFTNYYLGYPQTDDHRADPAKFGADTSKVFQFTIGLLELFHVHGSEKQEPGFYHNGNTPESLGFGHMGFTVPDARAALARLKAHGVKVFKDFGVANKETIPISDWENEHGVGIEVKGTESELHPMFKKAYENIALVQDPDSMVTETPVLRLIHQKGYSRDPMNYQED
;
A
#
# COMPACT_ATOMS: atom_id res chain seq x y z
N MET A 1 -50.14 17.09 -34.41
CA MET A 1 -49.66 16.26 -33.30
C MET A 1 -48.16 16.47 -33.19
N THR A 2 -47.76 17.48 -32.43
CA THR A 2 -46.38 17.79 -32.07
C THR A 2 -46.21 17.29 -30.64
N PHE A 3 -45.72 16.06 -30.48
CA PHE A 3 -45.43 15.47 -29.18
C PHE A 3 -43.90 15.34 -29.07
N SER A 4 -43.35 16.18 -28.19
CA SER A 4 -42.28 15.86 -27.25
C SER A 4 -40.95 15.35 -27.80
N ILE A 5 -40.19 16.23 -28.43
CA ILE A 5 -38.71 16.10 -28.53
C ILE A 5 -38.04 16.86 -27.36
N GLU A 6 -38.75 17.78 -26.70
CA GLU A 6 -38.20 18.60 -25.61
C GLU A 6 -37.99 17.82 -24.29
N HIS A 7 -38.69 16.70 -24.08
CA HIS A 7 -38.60 15.96 -22.81
C HIS A 7 -37.40 14.99 -22.74
N GLU A 8 -36.87 14.53 -23.88
CA GLU A 8 -35.65 13.69 -23.89
C GLU A 8 -34.37 14.52 -23.75
N MET A 9 -34.41 15.82 -24.03
CA MET A 9 -33.25 16.71 -23.86
C MET A 9 -33.11 17.27 -22.43
N GLU A 10 -34.16 17.20 -21.62
CA GLU A 10 -34.16 17.69 -20.23
C GLU A 10 -33.55 16.67 -19.26
N ASP A 11 -33.77 15.37 -19.49
CA ASP A 11 -33.15 14.29 -18.70
C ASP A 11 -31.65 14.12 -18.97
N ALA A 12 -31.16 14.51 -20.15
CA ALA A 12 -29.74 14.50 -20.47
C ALA A 12 -28.96 15.65 -19.81
N ALA A 13 -29.64 16.72 -19.39
CA ALA A 13 -29.04 17.92 -18.80
C ALA A 13 -28.90 17.86 -17.26
N SER A 14 -29.54 16.88 -16.60
CA SER A 14 -29.40 16.64 -15.15
C SER A 14 -28.28 15.66 -14.79
N ALA A 15 -27.58 15.08 -15.77
CA ALA A 15 -26.38 14.28 -15.56
C ALA A 15 -25.16 15.18 -15.26
N SER A 16 -25.30 16.05 -14.26
CA SER A 16 -24.18 16.78 -13.68
C SER A 16 -23.18 15.78 -13.10
N SER A 17 -22.11 15.53 -13.86
CA SER A 17 -20.70 15.47 -13.44
C SER A 17 -20.31 14.68 -12.19
N LYS A 18 -20.96 13.54 -11.87
CA LYS A 18 -20.45 12.68 -10.81
C LYS A 18 -19.06 12.15 -11.17
N VAL A 19 -18.03 12.63 -10.46
CA VAL A 19 -16.61 12.25 -10.63
C VAL A 19 -16.39 10.76 -10.35
N THR A 20 -17.29 10.13 -9.60
CA THR A 20 -17.26 8.71 -9.24
C THR A 20 -18.69 8.15 -9.17
N PRO A 21 -18.91 6.87 -9.55
CA PRO A 21 -20.21 6.22 -9.38
C PRO A 21 -20.48 5.79 -7.93
N PHE A 22 -19.47 5.86 -7.05
CA PHE A 22 -19.60 5.47 -5.65
C PHE A 22 -20.25 6.59 -4.82
N PRO A 23 -21.20 6.27 -3.92
CA PRO A 23 -21.81 7.27 -3.04
C PRO A 23 -20.77 7.88 -2.09
N TYR A 24 -20.83 9.20 -1.91
CA TYR A 24 -19.95 9.92 -0.99
C TYR A 24 -20.04 9.36 0.43
N GLY A 25 -18.89 8.95 0.98
CA GLY A 25 -18.79 8.43 2.35
C GLY A 25 -19.25 6.98 2.57
N ALA A 26 -19.81 6.30 1.55
CA ALA A 26 -20.27 4.93 1.70
C ALA A 26 -19.11 3.93 1.68
N PHE A 27 -19.09 2.99 2.64
CA PHE A 27 -18.27 1.79 2.54
C PHE A 27 -19.01 0.75 1.72
N CYS A 28 -18.47 0.38 0.56
CA CYS A 28 -19.12 -0.51 -0.39
C CYS A 28 -18.37 -1.85 -0.50
N PRO A 29 -18.65 -2.84 0.37
CA PRO A 29 -18.15 -4.21 0.19
C PRO A 29 -18.55 -4.76 -1.20
N GLY A 30 -17.57 -5.25 -1.96
CA GLY A 30 -17.78 -5.69 -3.34
C GLY A 30 -17.94 -4.55 -4.35
N GLY A 31 -17.62 -3.31 -3.99
CA GLY A 31 -17.79 -2.14 -4.84
C GLY A 31 -19.26 -1.93 -5.20
N LEU A 32 -19.56 -1.89 -6.50
CA LEU A 32 -20.94 -1.81 -6.99
C LEU A 32 -21.62 -3.19 -7.12
N ASN A 33 -20.94 -4.27 -6.71
CA ASN A 33 -21.38 -5.66 -6.89
C ASN A 33 -21.68 -6.02 -8.35
N THR A 34 -20.88 -5.46 -9.27
CA THR A 34 -20.98 -5.65 -10.73
C THR A 34 -19.92 -6.59 -11.29
N ASP A 35 -19.03 -7.10 -10.45
CA ASP A 35 -17.97 -8.01 -10.88
C ASP A 35 -18.59 -9.32 -11.40
N PRO A 36 -18.13 -9.84 -12.56
CA PRO A 36 -18.62 -11.10 -13.05
C PRO A 36 -18.20 -12.25 -12.13
N GLY A 37 -19.09 -13.22 -11.93
CA GLY A 37 -18.73 -14.46 -11.25
C GLY A 37 -17.68 -15.26 -12.03
N ILE A 38 -16.81 -15.97 -11.31
CA ILE A 38 -15.78 -16.83 -11.91
C ILE A 38 -16.35 -18.25 -12.09
N SER A 39 -16.30 -18.78 -13.30
CA SER A 39 -16.74 -20.15 -13.60
C SER A 39 -15.79 -21.20 -12.98
N PRO A 40 -16.27 -22.40 -12.59
CA PRO A 40 -15.40 -23.46 -12.08
C PRO A 40 -14.25 -23.88 -13.01
N ASN A 41 -14.39 -23.62 -14.33
CA ASN A 41 -13.38 -23.95 -15.35
C ASN A 41 -12.69 -22.70 -15.93
N ASP A 42 -12.76 -21.56 -15.24
CA ASP A 42 -12.12 -20.34 -15.71
C ASP A 42 -10.59 -20.50 -15.80
N PRO A 43 -9.92 -20.02 -16.87
CA PRO A 43 -8.47 -20.17 -17.04
C PRO A 43 -7.64 -19.43 -15.97
N THR A 44 -8.25 -18.54 -15.20
CA THR A 44 -7.58 -17.81 -14.10
C THR A 44 -7.64 -18.56 -12.76
N ILE A 45 -8.35 -19.70 -12.68
CA ILE A 45 -8.38 -20.54 -11.48
C ILE A 45 -6.95 -20.94 -11.12
N GLY A 46 -6.52 -20.56 -9.91
CA GLY A 46 -5.18 -20.83 -9.39
C GLY A 46 -4.16 -19.71 -9.60
N TYR A 47 -4.52 -18.59 -10.25
CA TYR A 47 -3.65 -17.41 -10.31
C TYR A 47 -3.34 -16.90 -8.90
N LYS A 48 -2.11 -16.40 -8.70
CA LYS A 48 -1.61 -15.92 -7.41
C LYS A 48 -0.88 -14.61 -7.60
N PHE A 49 -1.15 -13.65 -6.71
CA PHE A 49 -0.29 -12.50 -6.54
C PHE A 49 0.91 -12.90 -5.69
N ASN A 50 2.00 -13.27 -6.38
CA ASN A 50 3.15 -13.93 -5.77
C ASN A 50 4.04 -12.96 -4.99
N HIS A 51 4.52 -11.90 -5.65
CA HIS A 51 5.46 -10.95 -5.08
C HIS A 51 5.21 -9.52 -5.56
N THR A 52 5.78 -8.56 -4.84
CA THR A 52 5.96 -7.18 -5.28
C THR A 52 7.46 -6.89 -5.31
N MET A 53 7.92 -6.25 -6.38
CA MET A 53 9.32 -5.85 -6.54
C MET A 53 9.47 -4.35 -6.29
N ILE A 54 10.47 -3.98 -5.50
CA ILE A 54 10.94 -2.60 -5.39
C ILE A 54 12.44 -2.52 -5.70
N ARG A 55 12.86 -1.43 -6.33
CA ARG A 55 14.29 -1.14 -6.49
C ARG A 55 14.83 -0.57 -5.20
N VAL A 56 15.98 -1.07 -4.78
CA VAL A 56 16.69 -0.59 -3.59
C VAL A 56 18.03 0.00 -3.97
N ARG A 57 18.35 1.17 -3.42
CA ARG A 57 19.60 1.90 -3.66
C ARG A 57 20.74 1.22 -2.90
N ASP A 58 20.56 0.89 -1.63
CA ASP A 58 21.56 0.17 -0.84
C ASP A 58 20.92 -1.00 -0.09
N PRO A 59 21.19 -2.26 -0.50
CA PRO A 59 20.56 -3.42 0.13
C PRO A 59 20.93 -3.57 1.60
N LYS A 60 22.05 -2.98 2.08
CA LYS A 60 22.43 -3.07 3.49
C LYS A 60 21.37 -2.41 4.38
N GLU A 61 20.96 -1.20 4.03
CA GLU A 61 19.96 -0.46 4.82
C GLU A 61 18.59 -1.12 4.67
N SER A 62 18.20 -1.51 3.45
CA SER A 62 16.89 -2.14 3.20
C SER A 62 16.79 -3.51 3.88
N LEU A 63 17.84 -4.34 3.88
CA LEU A 63 17.85 -5.61 4.62
C LEU A 63 17.78 -5.39 6.13
N LYS A 64 18.50 -4.42 6.68
CA LYS A 64 18.36 -4.05 8.10
C LYS A 64 16.92 -3.68 8.44
N PHE A 65 16.26 -2.90 7.58
CA PHE A 65 14.85 -2.55 7.78
C PHE A 65 13.92 -3.78 7.68
N TYR A 66 13.93 -4.50 6.56
CA TYR A 66 12.95 -5.57 6.33
C TYR A 66 13.25 -6.86 7.12
N VAL A 67 14.51 -7.21 7.36
CA VAL A 67 14.92 -8.42 8.08
C VAL A 67 15.00 -8.15 9.58
N ASP A 68 15.81 -7.18 10.01
CA ASP A 68 16.07 -6.96 11.43
C ASP A 68 14.91 -6.23 12.10
N LEU A 69 14.33 -5.23 11.42
CA LEU A 69 13.25 -4.45 12.01
C LEU A 69 11.87 -5.06 11.79
N MET A 70 11.55 -5.44 10.55
CA MET A 70 10.22 -5.97 10.23
C MET A 70 10.10 -7.48 10.43
N GLY A 71 11.21 -8.20 10.62
CA GLY A 71 11.18 -9.63 10.98
C GLY A 71 10.98 -10.57 9.80
N MET A 72 11.12 -10.10 8.56
CA MET A 72 11.14 -10.96 7.38
C MET A 72 12.41 -11.82 7.36
N ARG A 73 12.42 -12.87 6.54
CA ARG A 73 13.59 -13.72 6.30
C ARG A 73 13.83 -13.87 4.81
N THR A 74 15.10 -14.01 4.44
CA THR A 74 15.50 -14.28 3.07
C THR A 74 15.01 -15.66 2.64
N VAL A 75 14.22 -15.70 1.58
CA VAL A 75 13.83 -16.93 0.88
C VAL A 75 14.98 -17.37 -0.01
N PHE A 76 15.47 -16.47 -0.86
CA PHE A 76 16.68 -16.66 -1.64
C PHE A 76 17.30 -15.33 -2.04
N THR A 77 18.58 -15.38 -2.43
CA THR A 77 19.31 -14.28 -3.05
C THR A 77 19.95 -14.78 -4.33
N MET A 78 19.81 -14.00 -5.40
CA MET A 78 20.40 -14.33 -6.69
C MET A 78 21.13 -13.13 -7.25
N ASN A 79 22.45 -13.24 -7.40
CA ASN A 79 23.25 -12.28 -8.15
C ASN A 79 23.26 -12.70 -9.63
N SER A 80 22.78 -11.82 -10.49
CA SER A 80 22.60 -12.06 -11.93
C SER A 80 23.60 -11.29 -12.79
N GLY A 81 24.66 -10.74 -12.20
CA GLY A 81 25.67 -9.94 -12.88
C GLY A 81 25.52 -8.46 -12.52
N PRO A 82 24.75 -7.65 -13.28
CA PRO A 82 24.62 -6.21 -13.02
C PRO A 82 23.61 -5.87 -11.90
N PHE A 83 22.92 -6.86 -11.35
CA PHE A 83 21.97 -6.69 -10.26
C PHE A 83 21.90 -7.93 -9.36
N THR A 84 21.40 -7.73 -8.15
CA THR A 84 21.09 -8.79 -7.18
C THR A 84 19.64 -8.68 -6.72
N ASN A 85 18.93 -9.80 -6.71
CA ASN A 85 17.59 -9.90 -6.14
C ASN A 85 17.65 -10.52 -4.75
N TYR A 86 16.96 -9.91 -3.79
CA TYR A 86 16.74 -10.46 -2.46
C TYR A 86 15.25 -10.69 -2.27
N TYR A 87 14.84 -11.96 -2.29
CA TYR A 87 13.45 -12.32 -2.03
C TYR A 87 13.25 -12.55 -0.55
N LEU A 88 12.31 -11.83 0.04
CA LEU A 88 12.00 -11.85 1.46
C LEU A 88 10.56 -12.32 1.69
N GLY A 89 10.32 -13.02 2.80
CA GLY A 89 8.99 -13.43 3.23
C GLY A 89 8.90 -13.62 4.74
N TYR A 90 7.68 -13.81 5.26
CA TYR A 90 7.48 -14.14 6.68
C TYR A 90 7.41 -15.65 6.91
N PRO A 91 8.23 -16.20 7.82
CA PRO A 91 8.08 -17.58 8.30
C PRO A 91 6.70 -17.84 8.91
N GLN A 92 5.97 -18.83 8.37
CA GLN A 92 4.59 -19.12 8.81
C GLN A 92 4.52 -20.12 9.97
N THR A 93 5.54 -20.97 10.16
CA THR A 93 5.59 -21.99 11.22
C THR A 93 6.64 -21.68 12.29
N ASP A 94 6.49 -22.26 13.48
CA ASP A 94 7.51 -22.13 14.54
C ASP A 94 8.85 -22.72 14.11
N ASP A 95 8.85 -23.85 13.41
CA ASP A 95 10.06 -24.47 12.86
C ASP A 95 10.80 -23.53 11.90
N HIS A 96 10.08 -22.86 11.01
CA HIS A 96 10.69 -21.86 10.10
C HIS A 96 11.13 -20.59 10.82
N ARG A 97 10.48 -20.21 11.93
CA ARG A 97 10.93 -19.09 12.77
C ARG A 97 12.22 -19.44 13.53
N ALA A 98 12.34 -20.68 14.01
CA ALA A 98 13.51 -21.18 14.73
C ALA A 98 14.71 -21.46 13.82
N ASP A 99 14.46 -21.86 12.57
CA ASP A 99 15.50 -22.16 11.57
C ASP A 99 15.26 -21.39 10.24
N PRO A 100 15.84 -20.19 10.10
CA PRO A 100 15.76 -19.40 8.87
C PRO A 100 16.39 -20.08 7.65
N ALA A 101 17.37 -20.97 7.82
CA ALA A 101 17.99 -21.68 6.71
C ALA A 101 17.01 -22.71 6.14
N LYS A 102 16.31 -23.44 7.02
CA LYS A 102 15.21 -24.32 6.64
C LYS A 102 14.07 -23.56 5.97
N PHE A 103 13.68 -22.40 6.49
CA PHE A 103 12.69 -21.52 5.85
C PHE A 103 13.07 -21.21 4.40
N GLY A 104 14.28 -20.69 4.15
CA GLY A 104 14.73 -20.38 2.80
C GLY A 104 14.77 -21.61 1.88
N ALA A 105 15.30 -22.72 2.39
CA ALA A 105 15.41 -23.97 1.63
C ALA A 105 14.06 -24.59 1.25
N ASP A 106 13.06 -24.51 2.12
CA ASP A 106 11.73 -25.07 1.85
C ASP A 106 10.88 -24.12 1.01
N THR A 107 10.86 -22.83 1.34
CA THR A 107 10.03 -21.84 0.63
C THR A 107 10.52 -21.60 -0.80
N SER A 108 11.83 -21.64 -1.07
CA SER A 108 12.36 -21.49 -2.43
C SER A 108 11.91 -22.61 -3.39
N LYS A 109 11.67 -23.84 -2.90
CA LYS A 109 11.18 -24.97 -3.72
C LYS A 109 9.73 -24.78 -4.19
N VAL A 110 8.95 -23.98 -3.46
CA VAL A 110 7.54 -23.70 -3.74
C VAL A 110 7.30 -22.21 -3.97
N PHE A 111 8.35 -21.50 -4.40
CA PHE A 111 8.36 -20.05 -4.52
C PHE A 111 7.18 -19.53 -5.35
N GLN A 112 6.88 -20.16 -6.49
CA GLN A 112 5.76 -19.80 -7.38
C GLN A 112 4.36 -19.94 -6.74
N PHE A 113 4.25 -20.69 -5.64
CA PHE A 113 3.00 -20.89 -4.91
C PHE A 113 2.89 -20.04 -3.65
N THR A 114 3.97 -19.38 -3.25
CA THR A 114 4.02 -18.52 -2.06
C THR A 114 3.45 -17.15 -2.41
N ILE A 115 2.64 -16.56 -1.53
CA ILE A 115 2.04 -15.24 -1.72
C ILE A 115 2.67 -14.23 -0.77
N GLY A 116 2.68 -12.96 -1.16
CA GLY A 116 3.14 -11.87 -0.29
C GLY A 116 4.66 -11.82 -0.11
N LEU A 117 5.43 -12.22 -1.12
CA LEU A 117 6.88 -12.07 -1.12
C LEU A 117 7.29 -10.64 -1.53
N LEU A 118 8.40 -10.17 -0.97
CA LEU A 118 9.01 -8.89 -1.32
C LEU A 118 10.32 -9.16 -2.07
N GLU A 119 10.41 -8.67 -3.30
CA GLU A 119 11.64 -8.69 -4.09
C GLU A 119 12.34 -7.33 -3.96
N LEU A 120 13.49 -7.30 -3.29
CA LEU A 120 14.39 -6.14 -3.33
C LEU A 120 15.35 -6.31 -4.49
N PHE A 121 15.27 -5.40 -5.46
CA PHE A 121 16.08 -5.41 -6.66
C PHE A 121 17.18 -4.37 -6.58
N HIS A 122 18.41 -4.83 -6.34
CA HIS A 122 19.58 -3.97 -6.23
C HIS A 122 20.34 -3.94 -7.54
N VAL A 123 20.31 -2.80 -8.25
CA VAL A 123 21.18 -2.57 -9.41
C VAL A 123 22.55 -2.15 -8.91
N HIS A 124 23.61 -2.86 -9.27
CA HIS A 124 24.94 -2.59 -8.71
C HIS A 124 25.44 -1.20 -9.11
N GLY A 125 26.00 -0.47 -8.14
CA GLY A 125 26.42 0.92 -8.30
C GLY A 125 25.36 1.94 -7.89
N SER A 126 24.10 1.54 -7.67
CA SER A 126 23.09 2.45 -7.12
C SER A 126 23.43 2.88 -5.69
N GLU A 127 24.15 2.06 -4.92
CA GLU A 127 24.55 2.36 -3.55
C GLU A 127 25.52 3.55 -3.45
N LYS A 128 26.16 3.90 -4.57
CA LYS A 128 27.06 5.05 -4.72
C LYS A 128 26.34 6.34 -5.14
N GLN A 129 25.07 6.24 -5.51
CA GLN A 129 24.25 7.38 -5.86
C GLN A 129 23.69 8.04 -4.60
N GLU A 130 23.34 9.31 -4.72
CA GLU A 130 22.72 10.08 -3.64
C GLU A 130 21.43 9.41 -3.15
N PRO A 131 21.08 9.58 -1.86
CA PRO A 131 19.73 9.25 -1.38
C PRO A 131 18.66 9.82 -2.32
N GLY A 132 17.57 9.07 -2.56
CA GLY A 132 16.49 9.52 -3.45
C GLY A 132 16.73 9.26 -4.93
N PHE A 133 17.81 8.53 -5.27
CA PHE A 133 18.07 8.08 -6.64
C PHE A 133 16.92 7.31 -7.28
N TYR A 134 16.16 6.54 -6.49
CA TYR A 134 14.91 5.91 -6.94
C TYR A 134 13.71 6.70 -6.44
N HIS A 135 12.71 6.84 -7.33
CA HIS A 135 11.42 7.44 -6.99
C HIS A 135 10.51 6.42 -6.30
N ASN A 136 9.82 6.88 -5.26
CA ASN A 136 8.90 6.05 -4.49
C ASN A 136 7.45 6.06 -5.02
N GLY A 137 7.18 6.75 -6.14
CA GLY A 137 5.85 6.84 -6.74
C GLY A 137 4.91 7.88 -6.11
N ASN A 138 5.36 8.65 -5.12
CA ASN A 138 4.51 9.62 -4.40
C ASN A 138 5.06 11.06 -4.47
N THR A 139 6.02 11.32 -5.36
CA THR A 139 6.56 12.67 -5.54
C THR A 139 6.53 13.04 -7.02
N PRO A 140 5.94 14.18 -7.39
CA PRO A 140 5.96 14.68 -8.76
C PRO A 140 7.40 14.85 -9.28
N GLU A 141 7.64 14.67 -10.58
CA GLU A 141 6.67 14.29 -11.63
C GLU A 141 6.51 12.76 -11.77
N SER A 142 7.01 11.96 -10.82
CA SER A 142 7.02 10.49 -10.88
C SER A 142 5.96 9.85 -9.98
N LEU A 143 4.71 10.33 -10.06
CA LEU A 143 3.59 9.75 -9.34
C LEU A 143 3.21 8.36 -9.92
N GLY A 144 2.83 7.42 -9.06
CA GLY A 144 2.56 6.04 -9.43
C GLY A 144 2.30 5.12 -8.22
N PHE A 145 3.25 4.22 -7.92
CA PHE A 145 3.12 3.30 -6.79
C PHE A 145 2.92 4.05 -5.47
N GLY A 146 1.89 3.67 -4.70
CA GLY A 146 1.58 4.33 -3.43
C GLY A 146 2.38 3.77 -2.26
N HIS A 147 2.02 2.60 -1.76
CA HIS A 147 2.66 2.00 -0.59
C HIS A 147 2.42 0.49 -0.50
N MET A 148 3.23 -0.19 0.30
CA MET A 148 3.00 -1.55 0.77
C MET A 148 2.28 -1.55 2.12
N GLY A 149 1.36 -2.49 2.31
CA GLY A 149 0.66 -2.69 3.58
C GLY A 149 1.17 -3.91 4.34
N PHE A 150 1.50 -3.74 5.61
CA PHE A 150 1.92 -4.81 6.51
C PHE A 150 0.94 -4.94 7.67
N THR A 151 0.33 -6.11 7.78
CA THR A 151 -0.54 -6.45 8.90
C THR A 151 0.29 -7.01 10.05
N VAL A 152 0.21 -6.37 11.21
CA VAL A 152 1.00 -6.68 12.41
C VAL A 152 0.08 -6.92 13.61
N PRO A 153 0.49 -7.77 14.58
CA PRO A 153 -0.30 -8.06 15.77
C PRO A 153 -0.67 -6.81 16.57
N ASP A 154 0.27 -5.88 16.72
CA ASP A 154 0.12 -4.60 17.40
C ASP A 154 0.80 -3.49 16.60
N ALA A 155 0.00 -2.62 15.98
CA ALA A 155 0.52 -1.58 15.09
C ALA A 155 1.15 -0.41 15.87
N ARG A 156 0.66 -0.13 17.09
CA ARG A 156 1.24 0.92 17.96
C ARG A 156 2.57 0.46 18.53
N ALA A 157 2.66 -0.79 18.99
CA ALA A 157 3.93 -1.36 19.45
C ALA A 157 4.95 -1.49 18.32
N ALA A 158 4.52 -1.90 17.11
CA ALA A 158 5.38 -1.94 15.94
C ALA A 158 5.92 -0.55 15.59
N LEU A 159 5.06 0.49 15.57
CA LEU A 159 5.50 1.86 15.32
C LEU A 159 6.49 2.36 16.39
N ALA A 160 6.21 2.11 17.67
CA ALA A 160 7.10 2.49 18.76
C ALA A 160 8.48 1.84 18.63
N ARG A 161 8.53 0.56 18.25
CA ARG A 161 9.77 -0.15 17.96
C ARG A 161 10.53 0.48 16.79
N LEU A 162 9.85 0.80 15.69
CA LEU A 162 10.48 1.44 14.52
C LEU A 162 11.04 2.83 14.86
N LYS A 163 10.27 3.66 15.59
CA LYS A 163 10.73 4.97 16.10
C LYS A 163 11.99 4.84 16.95
N ALA A 164 12.02 3.86 17.86
CA ALA A 164 13.18 3.62 18.72
C ALA A 164 14.46 3.23 17.93
N HIS A 165 14.31 2.74 16.70
CA HIS A 165 15.41 2.42 15.80
C HIS A 165 15.68 3.53 14.75
N GLY A 166 15.10 4.72 14.93
CA GLY A 166 15.35 5.88 14.08
C GLY A 166 14.61 5.87 12.74
N VAL A 167 13.61 5.01 12.56
CA VAL A 167 12.80 5.00 11.34
C VAL A 167 11.97 6.27 11.26
N LYS A 168 12.00 6.96 10.10
CA LYS A 168 11.21 8.17 9.87
C LYS A 168 9.73 7.82 9.77
N VAL A 169 8.95 8.44 10.62
CA VAL A 169 7.49 8.34 10.61
C VAL A 169 6.97 9.45 9.72
N PHE A 170 6.34 9.07 8.62
CA PHE A 170 5.65 10.02 7.76
C PHE A 170 4.33 10.45 8.39
N LYS A 171 3.61 9.49 8.97
CA LYS A 171 2.32 9.72 9.61
C LYS A 171 2.17 8.87 10.86
N ASP A 172 1.83 9.52 11.95
CA ASP A 172 1.52 8.86 13.22
C ASP A 172 0.03 8.46 13.34
N PHE A 173 -0.29 7.67 14.36
CA PHE A 173 -1.69 7.42 14.73
C PHE A 173 -2.36 8.69 15.21
N GLY A 174 -3.68 8.81 14.98
CA GLY A 174 -4.48 9.98 15.33
C GLY A 174 -4.32 11.16 14.38
N VAL A 175 -3.44 11.06 13.37
CA VAL A 175 -3.30 12.09 12.33
C VAL A 175 -4.22 11.75 11.16
N ALA A 176 -5.03 12.70 10.70
CA ALA A 176 -5.79 12.60 9.45
C ALA A 176 -6.02 13.98 8.84
N ASN A 177 -4.95 14.54 8.30
CA ASN A 177 -4.92 15.84 7.63
C ASN A 177 -4.54 15.68 6.16
N LYS A 178 -4.72 16.75 5.38
CA LYS A 178 -4.46 16.76 3.93
C LYS A 178 -3.00 16.42 3.63
N GLU A 179 -2.07 16.92 4.43
CA GLU A 179 -0.62 16.79 4.22
C GLU A 179 -0.13 15.34 4.29
N THR A 180 -0.90 14.46 4.95
CA THR A 180 -0.54 13.05 5.05
C THR A 180 -1.25 12.18 4.02
N ILE A 181 -2.26 12.70 3.34
CA ILE A 181 -2.96 12.00 2.27
C ILE A 181 -2.13 12.13 0.98
N PRO A 182 -1.94 11.04 0.21
CA PRO A 182 -1.10 11.05 -0.98
C PRO A 182 -1.83 11.72 -2.17
N ILE A 183 -2.21 12.98 -1.99
CA ILE A 183 -2.65 13.90 -3.04
C ILE A 183 -1.66 15.07 -2.97
N SER A 184 -0.83 15.21 -3.99
CA SER A 184 0.24 16.21 -4.00
C SER A 184 -0.30 17.62 -4.27
N ASP A 185 0.42 18.63 -3.79
CA ASP A 185 0.11 20.03 -4.13
C ASP A 185 0.21 20.26 -5.64
N TRP A 186 1.14 19.59 -6.33
CA TRP A 186 1.23 19.61 -7.79
C TRP A 186 -0.06 19.11 -8.44
N GLU A 187 -0.64 18.00 -7.98
CA GLU A 187 -1.95 17.54 -8.48
C GLU A 187 -3.02 18.60 -8.25
N ASN A 188 -3.05 19.21 -7.06
CA ASN A 188 -4.01 20.27 -6.75
C ASN A 188 -3.84 21.53 -7.61
N GLU A 189 -2.62 21.96 -7.88
CA GLU A 189 -2.34 23.09 -8.77
C GLU A 189 -2.82 22.83 -10.21
N HIS A 190 -2.92 21.55 -10.61
CA HIS A 190 -3.44 21.12 -11.91
C HIS A 190 -4.92 20.73 -11.87
N GLY A 191 -5.65 21.06 -10.80
CA GLY A 191 -7.09 20.81 -10.69
C GLY A 191 -7.45 19.35 -10.37
N VAL A 192 -6.49 18.54 -9.93
CA VAL A 192 -6.68 17.13 -9.58
C VAL A 192 -6.80 16.98 -8.05
N GLY A 193 -7.82 16.25 -7.60
CA GLY A 193 -8.00 15.93 -6.17
C GLY A 193 -8.30 17.14 -5.27
N ILE A 194 -9.02 18.14 -5.78
CA ILE A 194 -9.31 19.38 -5.03
C ILE A 194 -10.36 19.16 -3.95
N GLU A 195 -9.94 19.36 -2.69
CA GLU A 195 -10.85 19.37 -1.55
C GLU A 195 -11.59 20.70 -1.46
N VAL A 196 -12.93 20.67 -1.53
CA VAL A 196 -13.79 21.84 -1.34
C VAL A 196 -14.72 21.58 -0.15
N LYS A 197 -14.53 22.32 0.94
CA LYS A 197 -15.29 22.16 2.18
C LYS A 197 -16.80 22.29 1.94
N GLY A 198 -17.58 21.40 2.56
CA GLY A 198 -19.03 21.35 2.43
C GLY A 198 -19.54 20.70 1.14
N THR A 199 -18.66 20.09 0.34
CA THR A 199 -19.03 19.37 -0.89
C THR A 199 -18.66 17.89 -0.77
N GLU A 200 -19.08 17.09 -1.78
CA GLU A 200 -18.70 15.68 -1.88
C GLU A 200 -17.21 15.47 -2.25
N SER A 201 -16.45 16.55 -2.54
CA SER A 201 -14.99 16.46 -2.69
C SER A 201 -14.22 16.67 -1.38
N GLU A 202 -14.91 17.04 -0.29
CA GLU A 202 -14.31 17.09 1.05
C GLU A 202 -13.94 15.69 1.52
N LEU A 203 -12.88 15.54 2.31
CA LEU A 203 -12.56 14.25 2.92
C LEU A 203 -13.64 13.86 3.93
N HIS A 204 -14.35 12.78 3.61
CA HIS A 204 -15.47 12.30 4.42
C HIS A 204 -15.01 11.92 5.86
N PRO A 205 -15.77 12.26 6.91
CA PRO A 205 -15.40 11.97 8.30
C PRO A 205 -15.12 10.49 8.59
N MET A 206 -15.84 9.57 7.93
CA MET A 206 -15.57 8.13 8.07
C MET A 206 -14.18 7.74 7.54
N PHE A 207 -13.74 8.34 6.43
CA PHE A 207 -12.39 8.11 5.93
C PHE A 207 -11.37 8.65 6.94
N LYS A 208 -11.56 9.87 7.48
CA LYS A 208 -10.67 10.44 8.49
C LYS A 208 -10.53 9.51 9.71
N LYS A 209 -11.64 9.02 10.27
CA LYS A 209 -11.64 8.08 11.40
C LYS A 209 -10.90 6.77 11.09
N ALA A 210 -11.09 6.20 9.90
CA ALA A 210 -10.34 5.01 9.49
C ALA A 210 -8.86 5.34 9.29
N TYR A 211 -8.56 6.53 8.76
CA TYR A 211 -7.23 6.96 8.47
C TYR A 211 -6.42 7.22 9.74
N GLU A 212 -7.00 7.81 10.79
CA GLU A 212 -6.37 8.01 12.11
C GLU A 212 -5.83 6.72 12.73
N ASN A 213 -6.41 5.56 12.39
CA ASN A 213 -6.01 4.25 12.91
C ASN A 213 -4.86 3.59 12.11
N ILE A 214 -4.21 4.35 11.25
CA ILE A 214 -3.11 3.88 10.40
C ILE A 214 -1.86 4.70 10.71
N ALA A 215 -0.73 4.03 10.87
CA ALA A 215 0.58 4.69 10.83
C ALA A 215 1.29 4.42 9.51
N LEU A 216 2.02 5.42 9.03
CA LEU A 216 2.83 5.32 7.83
C LEU A 216 4.28 5.67 8.12
N VAL A 217 5.20 4.81 7.69
CA VAL A 217 6.64 4.98 7.88
C VAL A 217 7.37 4.92 6.54
N GLN A 218 8.60 5.40 6.55
CA GLN A 218 9.49 5.37 5.40
C GLN A 218 10.56 4.30 5.59
N ASP A 219 10.72 3.48 4.56
CA ASP A 219 11.88 2.59 4.46
C ASP A 219 13.13 3.38 4.01
N PRO A 220 14.32 2.77 4.01
CA PRO A 220 15.57 3.48 3.69
C PRO A 220 15.64 4.08 2.28
N ASP A 221 14.91 3.51 1.32
CA ASP A 221 14.90 3.98 -0.07
C ASP A 221 13.88 5.11 -0.30
N SER A 222 12.91 5.26 0.61
CA SER A 222 11.95 6.37 0.61
C SER A 222 12.31 7.55 1.51
N MET A 223 13.50 7.54 2.14
CA MET A 223 13.94 8.56 3.11
C MET A 223 13.97 10.00 2.58
N VAL A 224 14.06 10.20 1.25
CA VAL A 224 14.30 11.52 0.64
C VAL A 224 13.02 12.29 0.33
N THR A 225 11.87 11.62 0.30
CA THR A 225 10.59 12.26 0.04
C THR A 225 9.85 12.46 1.36
N GLU A 226 8.88 13.37 1.42
CA GLU A 226 7.92 13.46 2.53
C GLU A 226 6.72 12.57 2.20
N THR A 227 6.93 11.29 1.84
CA THR A 227 5.83 10.41 1.48
C THR A 227 6.07 8.95 1.88
N PRO A 228 5.00 8.23 2.28
CA PRO A 228 5.13 6.94 2.93
C PRO A 228 5.29 5.82 1.93
N VAL A 229 6.02 4.77 2.31
CA VAL A 229 6.07 3.52 1.54
C VAL A 229 5.44 2.36 2.31
N LEU A 230 5.26 2.48 3.63
CA LEU A 230 4.77 1.38 4.44
C LEU A 230 3.61 1.78 5.32
N ARG A 231 2.53 1.00 5.25
CA ARG A 231 1.32 1.10 6.07
C ARG A 231 1.25 -0.03 7.08
N LEU A 232 1.16 0.30 8.37
CA LEU A 232 0.93 -0.70 9.43
C LEU A 232 -0.57 -0.89 9.68
N ILE A 233 -1.04 -2.13 9.69
CA ILE A 233 -2.44 -2.52 9.90
C ILE A 233 -2.49 -3.44 11.14
N HIS A 234 -3.35 -3.12 12.11
CA HIS A 234 -3.48 -3.91 13.35
C HIS A 234 -4.32 -5.19 13.13
N GLN A 235 -3.93 -6.32 13.74
CA GLN A 235 -4.65 -7.60 13.62
C GLN A 235 -5.86 -7.76 14.56
N LYS A 236 -5.87 -7.15 15.75
CA LYS A 236 -6.98 -7.27 16.73
C LYS A 236 -7.96 -6.09 16.63
N GLY A 237 -9.22 -6.31 17.00
CA GLY A 237 -10.23 -5.23 17.07
C GLY A 237 -11.07 -5.02 15.80
N TYR A 238 -10.93 -5.86 14.77
CA TYR A 238 -11.95 -5.91 13.72
C TYR A 238 -13.22 -6.55 14.32
N SER A 239 -14.14 -5.70 14.79
CA SER A 239 -15.54 -5.96 14.50
C SER A 239 -15.61 -6.28 13.00
N ARG A 240 -16.50 -7.18 12.57
CA ARG A 240 -16.62 -7.60 11.14
C ARG A 240 -16.89 -6.43 10.17
N ASP A 241 -17.01 -5.21 10.68
CA ASP A 241 -17.02 -3.96 9.95
C ASP A 241 -15.68 -3.19 10.13
N PRO A 242 -14.84 -3.06 9.09
CA PRO A 242 -13.59 -2.30 9.12
C PRO A 242 -13.79 -0.78 9.30
N MET A 243 -15.04 -0.30 9.33
CA MET A 243 -15.41 1.09 9.60
C MET A 243 -15.91 1.32 11.04
N ASN A 244 -16.14 0.24 11.80
CA ASN A 244 -16.57 0.32 13.19
C ASN A 244 -15.40 0.01 14.12
N TYR A 245 -14.47 0.97 14.21
CA TYR A 245 -13.45 1.02 15.26
C TYR A 245 -14.15 1.41 16.56
N GLN A 246 -14.47 0.43 17.39
CA GLN A 246 -14.67 0.64 18.83
C GLN A 246 -13.41 0.16 19.54
N GLU A 247 -12.84 1.03 20.39
CA GLU A 247 -11.79 0.62 21.32
C GLU A 247 -12.42 -0.36 22.32
N ASP A 248 -11.88 -1.58 22.41
CA ASP A 248 -12.14 -2.47 23.54
C ASP A 248 -11.41 -1.96 24.80
#